data_AF-A0AAN7AUV2-F1
#
_entry.id   AF-A0AAN7AUV2-F1
#
_cell.length_a   1.000
_cell.length_b   1.000
_cell.length_c   1.000
_cell.angle_alpha   90.00
_cell.angle_beta   90.00
_cell.angle_gamma   90.00
#
_symmetry.space_group_name_H-M   'P 1'
#
loop_
_entity.id
_entity.type
_entity.pdbx_description
1 polymer ?
#
loop_
_entity_poly.entity_id
_entity_poly.type
_entity_poly.pdbx_seq_one_letter_code
_entity_poly.pdbx_strand_id
1 'polypeptide(L)'
;MTRRKSARIAAQEIKAPTLKNGPEEGSDDATEPPSSSRSLSLDCASFASDSDAEPRPPKRRRVTTKSDSLSLLQPVLASAIHHGHALPLHAHAPSYHNPVLLSTPSAQASLLQWFQKEQATRLMPWRKPFLTNPSRADLSRRAYEVWISEIMLQQTRVATVIGYWNKWMVKWPTIEALAQATEEEVVNMWTGLGYYSRARRIHTAAQKVVGDKEMHGLLPDTVEDLMKHIPGVGRYTAGAISAIVFGRAEPMVDGNVMRVLSRQMGLMADVKGDKKVTDVLWEAADSLVKSVAEEEGEKGDKPGLWGQALMELGSTICTPKPQCGKCPITESCKAYAEGLSLARGLKLDTIDIEDGIACVLCEPLVEHAVQVSTKKKRQPQTSKFFETFRATVAGEPDVIGTALTSVELDAIVAHAQRFPLKKPKKQVREEETLVCAIRRVSDGQYLLSRRPDKGLLAGLWEFPSYILPASNDSTSKMRKKQSLKYVASLLGSTARYKGELGTVPWQFSHLRLAMHVHLFELDDADASLQVTLKTTHRWAFSNDIDIESMGTGMKKCWSLIKASG
;
A
#
# COMPACT_ATOMS: atom_id res chain seq x y z
N MET A 1 -55.37 13.26 20.63
CA MET A 1 -56.09 12.63 21.77
C MET A 1 -55.10 11.69 22.46
N THR A 2 -54.51 12.03 23.61
CA THR A 2 -54.97 11.70 24.99
C THR A 2 -55.07 10.18 25.24
N ARG A 3 -54.46 9.56 26.27
CA ARG A 3 -53.82 10.08 27.51
C ARG A 3 -52.74 9.10 28.06
N ARG A 4 -51.68 9.70 28.59
CA ARG A 4 -50.88 9.35 29.78
C ARG A 4 -51.43 8.30 30.76
N LYS A 5 -50.52 7.51 31.35
CA LYS A 5 -50.41 7.34 32.82
C LYS A 5 -48.94 7.26 33.23
N SER A 6 -48.62 7.80 34.40
CA SER A 6 -47.27 7.92 34.95
C SER A 6 -47.21 7.29 36.34
N ALA A 7 -46.01 6.87 36.77
CA ALA A 7 -45.68 6.62 38.18
C ALA A 7 -44.32 7.28 38.49
N ARG A 8 -44.15 7.74 39.74
CA ARG A 8 -43.02 8.53 40.25
C ARG A 8 -42.78 8.12 41.71
N ILE A 9 -41.71 8.64 42.34
CA ILE A 9 -41.32 8.47 43.78
C ILE A 9 -40.49 7.19 44.01
N ALA A 10 -39.38 7.17 44.76
CA ALA A 10 -38.73 8.17 45.63
C ALA A 10 -37.22 8.36 45.34
N ALA A 11 -36.63 9.43 45.90
CA ALA A 11 -35.19 9.62 46.06
C ALA A 11 -34.85 9.73 47.56
N GLN A 12 -33.61 9.44 47.95
CA GLN A 12 -33.07 9.76 49.29
C GLN A 12 -31.64 10.29 49.16
N GLU A 13 -31.35 11.34 49.93
CA GLU A 13 -30.09 12.07 49.98
C GLU A 13 -29.18 11.52 51.08
N ILE A 14 -27.85 11.58 50.91
CA ILE A 14 -26.90 11.69 52.03
C ILE A 14 -25.86 12.77 51.70
N LYS A 15 -25.54 13.58 52.72
CA LYS A 15 -24.77 14.84 52.63
C LYS A 15 -23.25 14.66 52.58
N ALA A 16 -22.57 15.65 52.01
CA ALA A 16 -21.17 15.97 52.28
C ALA A 16 -21.05 17.07 53.36
N PRO A 17 -19.90 17.20 54.05
CA PRO A 17 -19.56 18.38 54.84
C PRO A 17 -18.46 19.24 54.18
N THR A 18 -18.75 20.54 54.03
CA THR A 18 -17.79 21.61 53.70
C THR A 18 -17.37 22.40 54.94
N LEU A 19 -16.18 22.99 54.95
CA LEU A 19 -15.78 24.28 55.57
C LEU A 19 -14.40 24.66 54.94
N LYS A 20 -14.24 25.74 54.15
CA LYS A 20 -14.00 27.17 54.50
C LYS A 20 -12.72 27.42 55.32
N ASN A 21 -11.87 28.44 55.09
CA ASN A 21 -11.70 29.51 54.08
C ASN A 21 -10.24 30.06 54.17
N GLY A 22 -9.73 30.84 53.19
CA GLY A 22 -8.38 31.50 53.21
C GLY A 22 -8.35 32.85 53.97
N PRO A 23 -7.56 33.89 53.60
CA PRO A 23 -6.63 34.06 52.44
C PRO A 23 -5.29 34.80 52.79
N GLU A 24 -4.76 35.66 51.87
CA GLU A 24 -3.60 36.60 51.95
C GLU A 24 -2.19 35.98 51.79
N GLU A 25 -1.41 36.31 50.73
CA GLU A 25 -0.65 37.54 50.35
C GLU A 25 0.78 37.59 50.94
N GLY A 26 1.77 38.03 50.14
CA GLY A 26 3.16 38.24 50.56
C GLY A 26 4.22 37.78 49.55
N SER A 27 5.27 38.59 49.36
CA SER A 27 6.29 38.48 48.31
C SER A 27 7.71 38.18 48.82
N ASP A 28 8.63 38.06 47.87
CA ASP A 28 10.07 38.41 47.95
C ASP A 28 11.15 37.42 48.45
N ASP A 29 11.96 37.05 47.46
CA ASP A 29 13.44 37.20 47.41
C ASP A 29 14.39 36.08 47.89
N ALA A 30 15.63 36.19 47.41
CA ALA A 30 16.59 35.13 47.14
C ALA A 30 17.44 34.66 48.34
N THR A 31 18.07 33.46 48.22
CA THR A 31 19.56 33.33 48.19
C THR A 31 20.06 31.90 47.92
N GLU A 32 21.14 31.80 47.14
CA GLU A 32 22.13 30.71 47.07
C GLU A 32 23.35 31.07 47.97
N PRO A 33 24.43 30.26 48.11
CA PRO A 33 24.63 28.81 47.86
C PRO A 33 25.02 28.11 49.21
N PRO A 34 26.25 27.62 49.55
CA PRO A 34 27.28 26.83 48.84
C PRO A 34 27.81 25.57 49.59
N SER A 35 28.67 24.80 48.88
CA SER A 35 29.75 23.91 49.39
C SER A 35 29.38 22.59 50.12
N SER A 36 30.17 21.51 50.13
CA SER A 36 31.12 20.81 49.23
C SER A 36 32.03 19.91 50.08
N SER A 37 32.20 18.65 49.69
CA SER A 37 33.28 17.72 50.09
C SER A 37 33.11 16.48 49.21
N ARG A 38 34.08 16.02 48.40
CA ARG A 38 35.43 15.50 48.70
C ARG A 38 35.40 14.42 49.79
N SER A 39 35.98 13.23 49.64
CA SER A 39 36.67 12.58 48.52
C SER A 39 37.12 11.19 49.01
N LEU A 40 37.24 10.18 48.13
CA LEU A 40 38.53 9.51 47.86
C LEU A 40 38.37 8.31 46.91
N SER A 41 39.40 8.14 46.09
CA SER A 41 39.57 7.16 45.02
C SER A 41 40.55 6.05 45.42
N LEU A 42 40.52 4.95 44.68
CA LEU A 42 41.65 4.08 44.25
C LEU A 42 41.02 3.13 43.20
N ASP A 43 41.27 3.25 41.90
CA ASP A 43 42.53 3.02 41.13
C ASP A 43 43.02 1.56 41.19
N CYS A 44 43.57 0.93 40.13
CA CYS A 44 43.60 1.23 38.69
C CYS A 44 44.22 0.00 37.95
N ALA A 45 43.85 -0.25 36.69
CA ALA A 45 44.65 -0.83 35.57
C ALA A 45 43.69 -1.38 34.48
N SER A 46 43.57 -0.92 33.22
CA SER A 46 44.51 -0.38 32.22
C SER A 46 45.51 -1.43 31.67
N PHE A 47 45.88 -1.51 30.38
CA PHE A 47 45.65 -0.67 29.20
C PHE A 47 45.46 -1.53 27.93
N ALA A 48 44.83 -0.96 26.88
CA ALA A 48 45.39 -0.88 25.52
C ALA A 48 44.42 -0.11 24.60
N SER A 49 44.77 1.12 24.26
CA SER A 49 44.12 1.93 23.22
C SER A 49 44.93 1.84 21.94
N ASP A 50 44.25 1.79 20.80
CA ASP A 50 44.83 2.25 19.54
C ASP A 50 43.85 3.23 18.88
N SER A 51 44.37 4.31 18.32
CA SER A 51 43.60 5.50 17.97
C SER A 51 44.04 6.03 16.62
N ASP A 52 43.12 6.02 15.64
CA ASP A 52 43.01 7.08 14.64
C ASP A 52 41.75 6.92 13.78
N ALA A 53 40.80 7.85 13.95
CA ALA A 53 39.67 8.05 13.04
C ALA A 53 39.14 9.47 13.19
N GLU A 54 39.41 10.33 12.18
CA GLU A 54 38.98 11.73 12.19
C GLU A 54 37.45 11.91 12.32
N PRO A 55 36.99 12.98 12.99
CA PRO A 55 35.57 13.29 13.09
C PRO A 55 35.00 13.72 11.74
N ARG A 56 34.11 12.90 11.17
CA ARG A 56 33.39 13.25 9.92
C ARG A 56 32.63 14.57 10.07
N PRO A 57 32.70 15.48 9.08
CA PRO A 57 32.02 16.77 9.17
C PRO A 57 30.49 16.60 9.23
N PRO A 58 29.77 17.50 9.93
CA PRO A 58 28.32 17.44 10.04
C PRO A 58 27.68 17.55 8.64
N LYS A 59 26.76 16.62 8.33
CA LYS A 59 26.04 16.63 7.05
C LYS A 59 25.31 17.96 6.87
N ARG A 60 25.79 18.81 5.95
CA ARG A 60 25.10 20.04 5.55
C ARG A 60 23.65 19.72 5.20
N ARG A 61 22.72 20.36 5.91
CA ARG A 61 21.28 20.27 5.69
C ARG A 61 20.99 20.85 4.31
N ARG A 62 20.79 20.00 3.30
CA ARG A 62 20.50 20.43 1.93
C ARG A 62 19.13 21.11 1.94
N VAL A 63 19.13 22.44 1.84
CA VAL A 63 17.91 23.23 1.63
C VAL A 63 17.32 22.76 0.30
N THR A 64 16.15 22.14 0.36
CA THR A 64 15.38 21.80 -0.84
C THR A 64 14.71 23.07 -1.35
N THR A 65 15.34 23.72 -2.33
CA THR A 65 14.64 24.67 -3.19
C THR A 65 13.43 23.97 -3.81
N LYS A 66 12.29 24.67 -3.92
CA LYS A 66 11.14 24.18 -4.70
C LYS A 66 11.65 23.92 -6.13
N SER A 67 11.45 22.71 -6.63
CA SER A 67 12.21 22.16 -7.76
C SER A 67 11.67 22.60 -9.12
N ASP A 68 12.59 22.75 -10.09
CA ASP A 68 12.40 22.87 -11.56
C ASP A 68 11.46 21.84 -12.24
N SER A 69 10.77 20.99 -11.48
CA SER A 69 9.68 20.16 -11.99
C SER A 69 8.62 20.94 -12.77
N LEU A 70 8.23 22.15 -12.33
CA LEU A 70 7.18 22.95 -12.96
C LEU A 70 7.54 23.49 -14.36
N SER A 71 8.82 23.80 -14.62
CA SER A 71 9.27 24.26 -15.95
C SER A 71 9.29 23.12 -16.99
N LEU A 72 9.42 21.86 -16.54
CA LEU A 72 9.22 20.68 -17.40
C LEU A 72 7.74 20.31 -17.59
N LEU A 73 6.85 20.75 -16.69
CA LEU A 73 5.40 20.52 -16.78
C LEU A 73 4.70 21.51 -17.71
N GLN A 74 5.15 22.76 -17.77
CA GLN A 74 4.56 23.79 -18.65
C GLN A 74 4.46 23.34 -20.11
N PRO A 75 5.51 22.81 -20.77
CA PRO A 75 5.39 22.32 -22.16
C PRO A 75 4.45 21.12 -22.31
N VAL A 76 4.30 20.28 -21.27
CA VAL A 76 3.40 19.10 -21.27
C VAL A 76 1.93 19.53 -21.22
N LEU A 77 1.61 20.60 -20.51
CA LEU A 77 0.23 21.02 -20.23
C LEU A 77 -0.23 22.25 -21.05
N ALA A 78 0.68 23.11 -21.49
CA ALA A 78 0.35 24.35 -22.21
C ALA A 78 0.12 24.14 -23.73
N SER A 79 0.43 22.98 -24.28
CA SER A 79 0.20 22.70 -25.70
C SER A 79 -1.26 22.29 -25.95
N ALA A 80 -2.11 23.30 -26.16
CA ALA A 80 -3.47 23.17 -26.67
C ALA A 80 -3.54 22.90 -28.19
N ILE A 81 -2.39 22.73 -28.86
CA ILE A 81 -2.32 22.52 -30.30
C ILE A 81 -2.57 21.03 -30.59
N HIS A 82 -3.68 20.76 -31.28
CA HIS A 82 -4.02 19.41 -31.74
C HIS A 82 -2.90 18.85 -32.63
N HIS A 83 -2.23 17.82 -32.14
CA HIS A 83 -1.60 16.83 -33.00
C HIS A 83 -2.57 15.64 -33.06
N GLY A 84 -2.79 15.11 -34.26
CA GLY A 84 -3.76 14.04 -34.51
C GLY A 84 -3.50 12.80 -33.65
N HIS A 85 -4.49 11.91 -33.54
CA HIS A 85 -4.47 10.81 -32.58
C HIS A 85 -3.36 9.74 -32.84
N ALA A 86 -2.51 9.90 -33.85
CA ALA A 86 -1.18 9.29 -34.01
C ALA A 86 -0.27 10.31 -34.74
N LEU A 87 1.07 10.36 -34.58
CA LEU A 87 2.04 9.41 -33.99
C LEU A 87 2.71 9.97 -32.73
N PRO A 88 3.29 9.09 -31.89
CA PRO A 88 4.73 8.89 -31.94
C PRO A 88 5.11 7.45 -31.62
N LEU A 89 5.86 6.90 -32.54
CA LEU A 89 6.66 5.72 -32.34
C LEU A 89 8.05 6.25 -32.66
N HIS A 90 8.87 6.47 -31.62
CA HIS A 90 10.16 7.21 -31.63
C HIS A 90 10.05 8.74 -31.48
N ALA A 91 11.19 9.44 -31.66
CA ALA A 91 11.54 10.75 -31.11
C ALA A 91 10.41 11.80 -31.10
N HIS A 92 10.17 12.39 -29.92
CA HIS A 92 9.01 13.24 -29.67
C HIS A 92 9.30 14.30 -28.59
N ALA A 93 8.57 15.42 -28.65
CA ALA A 93 8.63 16.47 -27.64
C ALA A 93 7.95 16.04 -26.33
N PRO A 94 8.37 16.55 -25.15
CA PRO A 94 7.64 16.33 -23.90
C PRO A 94 6.15 16.73 -23.96
N SER A 95 5.79 17.73 -24.78
CA SER A 95 4.40 18.15 -25.07
C SER A 95 3.51 17.01 -25.57
N TYR A 96 4.08 15.98 -26.21
CA TYR A 96 3.33 14.78 -26.56
C TYR A 96 2.67 14.11 -25.35
N HIS A 97 3.21 14.25 -24.13
CA HIS A 97 2.62 13.61 -22.96
C HIS A 97 1.40 14.36 -22.37
N ASN A 98 0.88 15.40 -23.04
CA ASN A 98 -0.38 16.05 -22.64
C ASN A 98 -1.52 15.01 -22.49
N PRO A 99 -2.21 14.91 -21.34
CA PRO A 99 -3.33 13.99 -21.17
C PRO A 99 -4.54 14.41 -22.03
N VAL A 100 -4.65 13.82 -23.23
CA VAL A 100 -5.74 14.02 -24.22
C VAL A 100 -7.16 13.91 -23.62
N LEU A 101 -7.32 13.19 -22.52
CA LEU A 101 -8.57 13.11 -21.78
C LEU A 101 -9.05 14.48 -21.25
N LEU A 102 -8.16 15.48 -21.07
CA LEU A 102 -8.54 16.89 -20.81
C LEU A 102 -9.31 17.50 -21.98
N SER A 103 -8.86 17.27 -23.21
CA SER A 103 -9.43 17.85 -24.43
C SER A 103 -10.49 16.98 -25.09
N THR A 104 -10.98 15.93 -24.40
CA THR A 104 -11.94 14.96 -24.93
C THR A 104 -13.14 14.78 -23.99
N PRO A 105 -14.12 15.73 -23.94
CA PRO A 105 -15.28 15.64 -23.04
C PRO A 105 -16.12 14.37 -23.23
N SER A 106 -16.21 13.84 -24.45
CA SER A 106 -16.87 12.56 -24.76
C SER A 106 -16.24 11.38 -24.01
N ALA A 107 -14.91 11.35 -23.89
CA ALA A 107 -14.19 10.31 -23.15
C ALA A 107 -14.36 10.49 -21.63
N GLN A 108 -14.40 11.72 -21.13
CA GLN A 108 -14.67 12.01 -19.72
C GLN A 108 -16.07 11.51 -19.33
N ALA A 109 -17.09 11.88 -20.10
CA ALA A 109 -18.47 11.42 -19.92
C ALA A 109 -18.60 9.90 -20.05
N SER A 110 -17.92 9.30 -21.03
CA SER A 110 -17.90 7.84 -21.24
C SER A 110 -17.28 7.08 -20.05
N LEU A 111 -16.20 7.62 -19.46
CA LEU A 111 -15.58 7.04 -18.26
C LEU A 111 -16.53 7.06 -17.05
N LEU A 112 -17.18 8.19 -16.81
CA LEU A 112 -18.13 8.34 -15.69
C LEU A 112 -19.39 7.48 -15.90
N GLN A 113 -19.96 7.44 -17.11
CA GLN A 113 -21.14 6.61 -17.42
C GLN A 113 -20.81 5.12 -17.32
N TRP A 114 -19.62 4.69 -17.75
CA TRP A 114 -19.14 3.33 -17.54
C TRP A 114 -18.98 3.03 -16.04
N PHE A 115 -18.35 3.92 -15.28
CA PHE A 115 -18.13 3.73 -13.84
C PHE A 115 -19.44 3.63 -13.05
N GLN A 116 -20.46 4.42 -13.39
CA GLN A 116 -21.81 4.31 -12.82
C GLN A 116 -22.42 2.91 -12.99
N LYS A 117 -22.18 2.24 -14.12
CA LYS A 117 -22.64 0.86 -14.37
C LYS A 117 -21.83 -0.16 -13.55
N GLU A 118 -20.49 -0.05 -13.53
CA GLU A 118 -19.62 -0.99 -12.83
C GLU A 118 -19.69 -0.87 -11.29
N GLN A 119 -19.88 0.32 -10.74
CA GLN A 119 -19.98 0.48 -9.29
C GLN A 119 -21.24 -0.20 -8.72
N ALA A 120 -22.32 -0.25 -9.50
CA ALA A 120 -23.55 -0.94 -9.14
C ALA A 120 -23.39 -2.47 -9.10
N THR A 121 -22.50 -3.05 -9.91
CA THR A 121 -22.28 -4.51 -9.96
C THR A 121 -21.25 -5.00 -8.93
N ARG A 122 -20.24 -4.18 -8.60
CA ARG A 122 -19.10 -4.60 -7.76
C ARG A 122 -19.31 -4.54 -6.24
N LEU A 123 -20.44 -4.02 -5.76
CA LEU A 123 -20.92 -4.06 -4.35
C LEU A 123 -19.83 -3.88 -3.28
N MET A 124 -19.04 -2.80 -3.38
CA MET A 124 -18.05 -2.44 -2.36
C MET A 124 -18.72 -1.62 -1.24
N PRO A 125 -18.78 -2.11 0.02
CA PRO A 125 -19.65 -1.53 1.05
C PRO A 125 -19.20 -0.15 1.57
N TRP A 126 -17.96 0.26 1.27
CA TRP A 126 -17.43 1.61 1.52
C TRP A 126 -17.76 2.61 0.39
N ARG A 127 -18.24 2.16 -0.77
CA ARG A 127 -18.82 3.05 -1.79
C ARG A 127 -20.26 3.36 -1.40
N LYS A 128 -20.48 4.61 -1.01
CA LYS A 128 -21.80 5.15 -0.65
C LYS A 128 -22.01 6.45 -1.43
N PRO A 129 -23.26 6.86 -1.69
CA PRO A 129 -23.57 8.14 -2.30
C PRO A 129 -22.90 9.30 -1.56
N PHE A 130 -22.54 10.34 -2.31
CA PHE A 130 -22.05 11.59 -1.75
C PHE A 130 -23.11 12.28 -0.90
N LEU A 131 -22.67 13.03 0.11
CA LEU A 131 -23.55 13.70 1.06
C LEU A 131 -23.64 15.19 0.68
N THR A 132 -24.81 15.64 0.24
CA THR A 132 -25.00 16.99 -0.31
C THR A 132 -25.16 18.09 0.75
N ASN A 133 -25.65 17.76 1.95
CA ASN A 133 -25.71 18.66 3.12
C ASN A 133 -25.51 17.87 4.43
N PRO A 134 -24.34 17.26 4.68
CA PRO A 134 -24.10 16.41 5.84
C PRO A 134 -23.95 17.20 7.14
N SER A 135 -24.37 16.62 8.26
CA SER A 135 -23.94 17.09 9.57
C SER A 135 -22.46 16.76 9.83
N ARG A 136 -21.84 17.38 10.85
CA ARG A 136 -20.47 17.02 11.28
C ARG A 136 -20.35 15.52 11.63
N ALA A 137 -21.41 14.92 12.17
CA ALA A 137 -21.44 13.50 12.51
C ALA A 137 -21.48 12.60 11.27
N ASP A 138 -22.23 13.00 10.23
CA ASP A 138 -22.29 12.27 8.97
C ASP A 138 -20.95 12.35 8.22
N LEU A 139 -20.31 13.53 8.20
CA LEU A 139 -18.96 13.71 7.65
C LEU A 139 -17.93 12.89 8.43
N SER A 140 -17.95 12.91 9.77
CA SER A 140 -17.01 12.12 10.59
C SER A 140 -17.14 10.62 10.28
N ARG A 141 -18.38 10.09 10.26
CA ARG A 141 -18.64 8.69 9.89
C ARG A 141 -18.19 8.38 8.46
N ARG A 142 -18.52 9.23 7.49
CA ARG A 142 -18.14 9.02 6.08
C ARG A 142 -16.62 9.06 5.89
N ALA A 143 -15.94 10.00 6.54
CA ALA A 143 -14.48 10.13 6.54
C ALA A 143 -13.82 8.87 7.12
N TYR A 144 -14.32 8.40 8.26
CA TYR A 144 -13.86 7.16 8.90
C TYR A 144 -14.03 5.94 7.97
N GLU A 145 -15.21 5.75 7.40
CA GLU A 145 -15.52 4.63 6.51
C GLU A 145 -14.60 4.56 5.28
N VAL A 146 -14.39 5.70 4.61
CA VAL A 146 -13.47 5.84 3.48
C VAL A 146 -12.04 5.57 3.94
N TRP A 147 -11.57 6.26 4.98
CA TRP A 147 -10.20 6.12 5.49
C TRP A 147 -9.83 4.67 5.83
N ILE A 148 -10.70 3.94 6.56
CA ILE A 148 -10.46 2.53 6.88
C ILE A 148 -10.40 1.68 5.61
N SER A 149 -11.31 1.89 4.65
CA SER A 149 -11.30 1.15 3.38
C SER A 149 -10.01 1.39 2.59
N GLU A 150 -9.55 2.63 2.50
CA GLU A 150 -8.35 3.02 1.77
C GLU A 150 -7.09 2.43 2.40
N ILE A 151 -6.95 2.48 3.73
CA ILE A 151 -5.79 1.84 4.40
C ILE A 151 -5.86 0.32 4.26
N MET A 152 -7.03 -0.31 4.33
CA MET A 152 -7.17 -1.77 4.10
C MET A 152 -6.80 -2.17 2.67
N LEU A 153 -7.22 -1.41 1.66
CA LEU A 153 -6.97 -1.68 0.23
C LEU A 153 -5.50 -1.53 -0.18
N GLN A 154 -4.66 -0.84 0.59
CA GLN A 154 -3.22 -0.76 0.33
C GLN A 154 -2.61 -2.16 0.17
N GLN A 155 -2.14 -2.45 -1.06
CA GLN A 155 -1.56 -3.74 -1.45
C GLN A 155 -2.43 -4.98 -1.17
N THR A 156 -3.75 -4.81 -1.02
CA THR A 156 -4.69 -5.87 -0.65
C THR A 156 -5.85 -5.92 -1.65
N ARG A 157 -6.36 -7.11 -2.00
CA ARG A 157 -7.41 -7.26 -3.02
C ARG A 157 -8.79 -6.89 -2.44
N VAL A 158 -9.61 -6.19 -3.22
CA VAL A 158 -11.00 -5.83 -2.89
C VAL A 158 -11.80 -6.99 -2.29
N ALA A 159 -11.81 -8.16 -2.95
CA ALA A 159 -12.56 -9.34 -2.50
C ALA A 159 -12.14 -9.83 -1.10
N THR A 160 -10.88 -9.65 -0.71
CA THR A 160 -10.40 -9.92 0.65
C THR A 160 -10.88 -8.85 1.61
N VAL A 161 -10.74 -7.56 1.24
CA VAL A 161 -11.08 -6.43 2.12
C VAL A 161 -12.56 -6.39 2.50
N ILE A 162 -13.50 -6.77 1.62
CA ILE A 162 -14.96 -6.76 1.91
C ILE A 162 -15.28 -7.47 3.24
N GLY A 163 -14.75 -8.68 3.44
CA GLY A 163 -15.01 -9.45 4.66
C GLY A 163 -14.38 -8.86 5.93
N TYR A 164 -13.23 -8.20 5.81
CA TYR A 164 -12.56 -7.52 6.93
C TYR A 164 -13.25 -6.20 7.28
N TRP A 165 -13.55 -5.37 6.28
CA TRP A 165 -14.21 -4.08 6.46
C TRP A 165 -15.60 -4.24 7.09
N ASN A 166 -16.40 -5.22 6.65
CA ASN A 166 -17.70 -5.50 7.24
C ASN A 166 -17.59 -5.88 8.73
N LYS A 167 -16.69 -6.80 9.09
CA LYS A 167 -16.45 -7.19 10.49
C LYS A 167 -15.93 -6.03 11.34
N TRP A 168 -15.06 -5.21 10.76
CA TRP A 168 -14.51 -4.03 11.40
C TRP A 168 -15.59 -2.99 11.71
N MET A 169 -16.43 -2.64 10.72
CA MET A 169 -17.50 -1.66 10.88
C MET A 169 -18.64 -2.12 11.81
N VAL A 170 -18.85 -3.43 11.96
CA VAL A 170 -19.74 -3.98 13.00
C VAL A 170 -19.15 -3.80 14.40
N LYS A 171 -17.84 -4.02 14.59
CA LYS A 171 -17.19 -3.87 15.91
C LYS A 171 -16.95 -2.40 16.29
N TRP A 172 -16.51 -1.59 15.33
CA TRP A 172 -16.17 -0.18 15.50
C TRP A 172 -16.84 0.63 14.38
N PRO A 173 -18.11 1.05 14.56
CA PRO A 173 -18.86 1.79 13.54
C PRO A 173 -18.47 3.27 13.45
N THR A 174 -17.65 3.78 14.38
CA THR A 174 -17.16 5.16 14.39
C THR A 174 -15.69 5.24 14.82
N ILE A 175 -15.07 6.40 14.60
CA ILE A 175 -13.67 6.64 14.97
C ILE A 175 -13.46 6.68 16.50
N GLU A 176 -14.47 7.12 17.26
CA GLU A 176 -14.46 7.11 18.73
C GLU A 176 -14.48 5.68 19.27
N ALA A 177 -15.33 4.82 18.71
CA ALA A 177 -15.38 3.40 19.07
C ALA A 177 -14.04 2.71 18.81
N LEU A 178 -13.35 3.06 17.71
CA LEU A 178 -12.01 2.56 17.43
C LEU A 178 -10.95 3.15 18.37
N ALA A 179 -11.02 4.44 18.71
CA ALA A 179 -10.06 5.11 19.59
C ALA A 179 -10.10 4.57 21.04
N GLN A 180 -11.25 4.04 21.47
CA GLN A 180 -11.44 3.40 22.77
C GLN A 180 -11.00 1.93 22.81
N ALA A 181 -10.67 1.33 21.66
CA ALA A 181 -10.26 -0.07 21.59
C ALA A 181 -8.88 -0.30 22.22
N THR A 182 -8.56 -1.55 22.56
CA THR A 182 -7.18 -1.93 22.88
C THR A 182 -6.37 -2.17 21.60
N GLU A 183 -5.05 -1.94 21.65
CA GLU A 183 -4.18 -2.25 20.49
C GLU A 183 -4.25 -3.75 20.11
N GLU A 184 -4.33 -4.64 21.12
CA GLU A 184 -4.40 -6.09 20.91
C GLU A 184 -5.65 -6.48 20.12
N GLU A 185 -6.82 -5.94 20.45
CA GLU A 185 -8.04 -6.16 19.67
C GLU A 185 -7.91 -5.66 18.23
N VAL A 186 -7.34 -4.47 18.02
CA VAL A 186 -7.17 -3.87 16.69
C VAL A 186 -6.21 -4.68 15.83
N VAL A 187 -5.08 -5.12 16.41
CA VAL A 187 -4.12 -6.01 15.73
C VAL A 187 -4.75 -7.36 15.43
N ASN A 188 -5.53 -7.93 16.36
CA ASN A 188 -6.20 -9.21 16.17
C ASN A 188 -7.25 -9.15 15.05
N MET A 189 -8.08 -8.10 15.01
CA MET A 189 -9.05 -7.87 13.91
C MET A 189 -8.38 -7.67 12.53
N TRP A 190 -7.09 -7.31 12.50
CA TRP A 190 -6.28 -7.20 11.28
C TRP A 190 -5.57 -8.51 10.88
N THR A 191 -5.69 -9.58 11.67
CA THR A 191 -5.00 -10.86 11.46
C THR A 191 -5.33 -11.47 10.10
N GLY A 192 -4.28 -11.76 9.33
CA GLY A 192 -4.38 -12.28 7.96
C GLY A 192 -4.41 -11.23 6.85
N LEU A 193 -4.73 -9.96 7.14
CA LEU A 193 -4.73 -8.88 6.14
C LEU A 193 -3.31 -8.38 5.80
N GLY A 194 -2.33 -8.69 6.66
CA GLY A 194 -0.92 -8.35 6.47
C GLY A 194 -0.60 -6.86 6.66
N TYR A 195 0.70 -6.54 6.69
CA TYR A 195 1.21 -5.19 6.97
C TYR A 195 0.61 -4.58 8.25
N TYR A 196 0.73 -5.32 9.37
CA TYR A 196 0.16 -5.01 10.70
C TYR A 196 0.52 -3.62 11.27
N SER A 197 1.59 -2.99 10.80
CA SER A 197 1.89 -1.59 11.13
C SER A 197 0.80 -0.61 10.66
N ARG A 198 -0.03 -0.99 9.66
CA ARG A 198 -1.24 -0.24 9.28
C ARG A 198 -2.25 -0.21 10.43
N ALA A 199 -2.59 -1.36 11.01
CA ALA A 199 -3.57 -1.46 12.11
C ALA A 199 -3.21 -0.54 13.29
N ARG A 200 -1.96 -0.60 13.76
CA ARG A 200 -1.46 0.27 14.83
C ARG A 200 -1.50 1.74 14.46
N ARG A 201 -1.08 2.11 13.24
CA ARG A 201 -1.11 3.50 12.77
C ARG A 201 -2.52 4.06 12.71
N ILE A 202 -3.49 3.28 12.21
CA ILE A 202 -4.92 3.67 12.24
C ILE A 202 -5.34 3.89 13.69
N HIS A 203 -5.01 2.97 14.61
CA HIS A 203 -5.42 3.10 16.01
C HIS A 203 -4.88 4.39 16.66
N THR A 204 -3.56 4.62 16.57
CA THR A 204 -2.91 5.85 17.08
C THR A 204 -3.47 7.11 16.40
N ALA A 205 -3.77 7.04 15.10
CA ALA A 205 -4.38 8.15 14.37
C ALA A 205 -5.82 8.42 14.83
N ALA A 206 -6.63 7.39 15.07
CA ALA A 206 -7.99 7.53 15.60
C ALA A 206 -7.99 8.17 16.99
N GLN A 207 -7.12 7.68 17.88
CA GLN A 207 -6.90 8.28 19.21
C GLN A 207 -6.50 9.76 19.10
N LYS A 208 -5.59 10.11 18.19
CA LYS A 208 -5.21 11.50 17.93
C LYS A 208 -6.39 12.34 17.45
N VAL A 209 -7.13 11.90 16.43
CA VAL A 209 -8.23 12.65 15.81
C VAL A 209 -9.38 12.90 16.79
N VAL A 210 -9.63 11.95 17.70
CA VAL A 210 -10.67 12.07 18.74
C VAL A 210 -10.22 12.95 19.91
N GLY A 211 -8.95 12.84 20.33
CA GLY A 211 -8.39 13.63 21.45
C GLY A 211 -7.97 15.06 21.10
N ASP A 212 -7.90 15.40 19.82
CA ASP A 212 -7.53 16.74 19.34
C ASP A 212 -8.71 17.73 19.38
N LYS A 213 -8.43 18.96 19.82
CA LYS A 213 -9.43 20.02 20.08
C LYS A 213 -9.98 20.72 18.83
N GLU A 214 -9.36 20.54 17.67
CA GLU A 214 -9.84 21.10 16.41
C GLU A 214 -10.60 20.01 15.63
N MET A 215 -9.99 18.83 15.54
CA MET A 215 -10.55 17.68 14.82
C MET A 215 -11.79 17.10 15.51
N HIS A 216 -11.77 16.84 16.82
CA HIS A 216 -12.89 16.27 17.58
C HIS A 216 -13.63 15.13 16.83
N GLY A 217 -12.90 14.10 16.40
CA GLY A 217 -13.45 12.95 15.66
C GLY A 217 -13.71 13.19 14.16
N LEU A 218 -13.49 14.40 13.63
CA LEU A 218 -13.55 14.67 12.19
C LEU A 218 -12.12 14.76 11.61
N LEU A 219 -11.84 13.95 10.58
CA LEU A 219 -10.60 14.07 9.81
C LEU A 219 -10.55 15.41 9.05
N PRO A 220 -9.37 16.05 8.88
CA PRO A 220 -9.22 17.25 8.07
C PRO A 220 -9.68 17.05 6.62
N ASP A 221 -10.10 18.14 5.97
CA ASP A 221 -10.61 18.10 4.60
C ASP A 221 -9.56 18.42 3.51
N THR A 222 -8.39 18.98 3.87
CA THR A 222 -7.27 19.30 2.94
C THR A 222 -6.30 18.13 2.81
N VAL A 223 -5.63 18.02 1.65
CA VAL A 223 -4.57 17.03 1.45
C VAL A 223 -3.38 17.32 2.36
N GLU A 224 -3.03 18.60 2.51
CA GLU A 224 -1.94 19.10 3.34
C GLU A 224 -2.12 18.71 4.81
N ASP A 225 -3.28 18.98 5.40
CA ASP A 225 -3.52 18.71 6.82
C ASP A 225 -3.71 17.22 7.08
N LEU A 226 -4.35 16.48 6.16
CA LEU A 226 -4.40 15.01 6.22
C LEU A 226 -3.00 14.40 6.25
N MET A 227 -2.10 14.82 5.36
CA MET A 227 -0.71 14.32 5.31
C MET A 227 0.14 14.77 6.51
N LYS A 228 -0.06 16.00 7.00
CA LYS A 228 0.71 16.61 8.08
C LYS A 228 0.30 16.07 9.45
N HIS A 229 -1.00 15.85 9.67
CA HIS A 229 -1.54 15.55 10.99
C HIS A 229 -1.94 14.10 11.22
N ILE A 230 -2.23 13.30 10.19
CA ILE A 230 -2.78 11.94 10.36
C ILE A 230 -1.71 10.85 10.12
N PRO A 231 -1.25 10.12 11.16
CA PRO A 231 -0.22 9.09 11.01
C PRO A 231 -0.58 8.00 10.00
N GLY A 232 0.26 7.83 8.98
CA GLY A 232 0.10 6.79 7.96
C GLY A 232 -0.79 7.18 6.77
N VAL A 233 -1.36 8.37 6.75
CA VAL A 233 -1.98 8.96 5.56
C VAL A 233 -0.89 9.60 4.70
N GLY A 234 -0.80 9.17 3.44
CA GLY A 234 0.06 9.78 2.42
C GLY A 234 -0.77 10.39 1.29
N ARG A 235 -0.13 11.07 0.34
CA ARG A 235 -0.76 11.85 -0.75
C ARG A 235 -1.97 11.15 -1.40
N TYR A 236 -1.85 9.86 -1.71
CA TYR A 236 -2.96 9.06 -2.26
C TYR A 236 -4.18 8.99 -1.34
N THR A 237 -4.01 8.55 -0.09
CA THR A 237 -5.12 8.40 0.87
C THR A 237 -5.68 9.77 1.28
N ALA A 238 -4.84 10.80 1.32
CA ALA A 238 -5.27 12.17 1.55
C ALA A 238 -6.22 12.65 0.43
N GLY A 239 -5.78 12.59 -0.83
CA GLY A 239 -6.61 12.96 -1.98
C GLY A 239 -7.90 12.13 -2.10
N ALA A 240 -7.83 10.83 -1.82
CA ALA A 240 -9.02 9.97 -1.79
C ALA A 240 -10.04 10.42 -0.73
N ILE A 241 -9.61 10.78 0.48
CA ILE A 241 -10.50 11.31 1.52
C ILE A 241 -11.05 12.68 1.12
N SER A 242 -10.18 13.63 0.73
CA SER A 242 -10.58 14.98 0.34
C SER A 242 -11.60 15.02 -0.81
N ALA A 243 -11.43 14.17 -1.83
CA ALA A 243 -12.34 14.11 -2.96
C ALA A 243 -13.62 13.29 -2.68
N ILE A 244 -13.53 12.09 -2.10
CA ILE A 244 -14.70 11.21 -1.90
C ILE A 244 -15.61 11.69 -0.76
N VAL A 245 -15.07 12.36 0.25
CA VAL A 245 -15.80 12.75 1.47
C VAL A 245 -16.17 14.22 1.45
N PHE A 246 -15.22 15.08 1.05
CA PHE A 246 -15.37 16.54 1.14
C PHE A 246 -15.56 17.22 -0.23
N GLY A 247 -15.61 16.43 -1.30
CA GLY A 247 -15.94 16.87 -2.65
C GLY A 247 -14.90 17.76 -3.32
N ARG A 248 -13.66 17.81 -2.80
CA ARG A 248 -12.61 18.67 -3.36
C ARG A 248 -11.97 18.07 -4.62
N ALA A 249 -11.54 18.94 -5.52
CA ALA A 249 -10.84 18.60 -6.76
C ALA A 249 -9.40 18.12 -6.52
N GLU A 250 -9.24 17.00 -5.81
CA GLU A 250 -7.96 16.46 -5.35
C GLU A 250 -7.62 15.12 -6.04
N PRO A 251 -6.40 14.94 -6.57
CA PRO A 251 -6.03 13.73 -7.29
C PRO A 251 -5.80 12.54 -6.35
N MET A 252 -6.31 11.36 -6.71
CA MET A 252 -6.02 10.09 -6.03
C MET A 252 -5.27 9.12 -6.96
N VAL A 253 -3.93 9.16 -6.90
CA VAL A 253 -3.08 8.40 -7.83
C VAL A 253 -2.45 7.18 -7.16
N ASP A 254 -2.95 5.99 -7.50
CA ASP A 254 -2.38 4.70 -7.09
C ASP A 254 -1.61 4.01 -8.23
N GLY A 255 -1.11 2.79 -7.99
CA GLY A 255 -0.42 1.99 -9.03
C GLY A 255 -1.30 1.52 -10.20
N ASN A 256 -2.63 1.67 -10.11
CA ASN A 256 -3.57 1.44 -11.20
C ASN A 256 -3.74 2.72 -12.04
N VAL A 257 -3.98 3.86 -11.40
CA VAL A 257 -4.08 5.18 -12.05
C VAL A 257 -2.77 5.53 -12.76
N MET A 258 -1.60 5.34 -12.13
CA MET A 258 -0.29 5.51 -12.78
C MET A 258 -0.18 4.74 -14.11
N ARG A 259 -0.73 3.52 -14.18
CA ARG A 259 -0.71 2.68 -15.38
C ARG A 259 -1.73 3.16 -16.42
N VAL A 260 -2.92 3.58 -16.00
CA VAL A 260 -3.93 4.18 -16.88
C VAL A 260 -3.35 5.43 -17.55
N LEU A 261 -2.86 6.38 -16.75
CA LEU A 261 -2.29 7.63 -17.24
C LEU A 261 -1.05 7.40 -18.11
N SER A 262 -0.14 6.49 -17.74
CA SER A 262 1.02 6.17 -18.60
C SER A 262 0.64 5.67 -20.01
N ARG A 263 -0.52 5.00 -20.16
CA ARG A 263 -1.06 4.56 -21.46
C ARG A 263 -1.85 5.65 -22.16
N GLN A 264 -2.61 6.43 -21.41
CA GLN A 264 -3.42 7.53 -21.92
C GLN A 264 -2.53 8.66 -22.49
N MET A 265 -1.38 8.92 -21.86
CA MET A 265 -0.38 9.94 -22.22
C MET A 265 0.77 9.41 -23.12
N GLY A 266 0.79 8.12 -23.45
CA GLY A 266 1.90 7.50 -24.19
C GLY A 266 3.26 7.62 -23.48
N LEU A 267 3.27 7.64 -22.14
CA LEU A 267 4.46 7.88 -21.31
C LEU A 267 5.16 6.55 -20.98
N MET A 268 6.11 6.15 -21.83
CA MET A 268 6.88 4.91 -21.65
C MET A 268 8.08 5.11 -20.71
N ALA A 269 7.78 5.24 -19.41
CA ALA A 269 8.77 5.61 -18.39
C ALA A 269 8.62 4.81 -17.09
N ASP A 270 9.65 4.86 -16.22
CA ASP A 270 9.65 4.17 -14.92
C ASP A 270 8.86 4.95 -13.86
N VAL A 271 7.56 4.68 -13.80
CA VAL A 271 6.60 5.27 -12.85
C VAL A 271 6.79 4.85 -11.38
N LYS A 272 7.89 4.18 -11.03
CA LYS A 272 8.20 3.74 -9.66
C LYS A 272 9.56 4.20 -9.15
N GLY A 273 10.56 4.26 -10.02
CA GLY A 273 11.91 4.70 -9.68
C GLY A 273 12.23 6.13 -10.07
N ASP A 274 11.51 6.74 -11.03
CA ASP A 274 11.73 8.13 -11.43
C ASP A 274 10.70 9.08 -10.78
N LYS A 275 11.21 10.02 -9.98
CA LYS A 275 10.41 11.06 -9.32
C LYS A 275 9.83 12.06 -10.33
N LYS A 276 10.53 12.43 -11.40
CA LYS A 276 10.02 13.38 -12.41
C LYS A 276 8.80 12.80 -13.11
N VAL A 277 8.89 11.55 -13.55
CA VAL A 277 7.79 10.78 -14.17
C VAL A 277 6.61 10.64 -13.20
N THR A 278 6.90 10.35 -11.93
CA THR A 278 5.89 10.29 -10.88
C THR A 278 5.17 11.63 -10.72
N ASP A 279 5.91 12.74 -10.60
CA ASP A 279 5.35 14.08 -10.42
C ASP A 279 4.51 14.51 -11.65
N VAL A 280 4.94 14.19 -12.87
CA VAL A 280 4.17 14.40 -14.13
C VAL A 280 2.82 13.68 -14.11
N LEU A 281 2.78 12.43 -13.66
CA LEU A 281 1.52 11.66 -13.59
C LEU A 281 0.59 12.17 -12.49
N TRP A 282 1.14 12.75 -11.41
CA TRP A 282 0.36 13.43 -10.39
C TRP A 282 -0.23 14.76 -10.89
N GLU A 283 0.54 15.56 -11.62
CA GLU A 283 0.08 16.83 -12.19
C GLU A 283 -1.00 16.62 -13.28
N ALA A 284 -0.82 15.58 -14.11
CA ALA A 284 -1.84 15.17 -15.08
C ALA A 284 -3.15 14.75 -14.40
N ALA A 285 -3.07 14.00 -13.29
CA ALA A 285 -4.25 13.64 -12.50
C ALA A 285 -4.92 14.85 -11.83
N ASP A 286 -4.14 15.80 -11.33
CA ASP A 286 -4.60 17.06 -10.75
C ASP A 286 -5.36 17.93 -11.78
N SER A 287 -4.76 18.12 -12.96
CA SER A 287 -5.40 18.82 -14.08
C SER A 287 -6.70 18.14 -14.51
N LEU A 288 -6.69 16.79 -14.59
CA LEU A 288 -7.88 16.02 -14.96
C LEU A 288 -9.00 16.12 -13.94
N VAL A 289 -8.71 16.07 -12.63
CA VAL A 289 -9.76 16.18 -11.61
C VAL A 289 -10.32 17.59 -11.49
N LYS A 290 -9.52 18.62 -11.75
CA LYS A 290 -9.98 20.02 -11.79
C LYS A 290 -10.89 20.30 -12.98
N SER A 291 -10.52 19.86 -14.19
CA SER A 291 -11.36 20.07 -15.38
C SER A 291 -12.76 19.44 -15.28
N VAL A 292 -12.92 18.32 -14.58
CA VAL A 292 -14.26 17.72 -14.31
C VAL A 292 -14.97 18.28 -13.07
N ALA A 293 -14.28 19.09 -12.25
CA ALA A 293 -14.85 19.75 -11.09
C ALA A 293 -15.42 21.14 -11.43
N GLU A 294 -14.80 21.86 -12.38
CA GLU A 294 -15.15 23.24 -12.75
C GLU A 294 -16.61 23.44 -13.21
N GLU A 295 -17.34 22.38 -13.57
CA GLU A 295 -18.77 22.43 -13.88
C GLU A 295 -19.68 22.64 -12.65
N GLU A 296 -19.23 22.33 -11.42
CA GLU A 296 -20.03 22.40 -10.19
C GLU A 296 -19.21 23.02 -9.05
N GLY A 297 -19.58 24.23 -8.62
CA GLY A 297 -18.73 25.12 -7.82
C GLY A 297 -18.15 24.53 -6.52
N GLU A 298 -16.81 24.64 -6.39
CA GLU A 298 -15.90 24.31 -5.26
C GLU A 298 -15.99 22.94 -4.57
N LYS A 299 -17.18 22.33 -4.37
CA LYS A 299 -17.35 21.03 -3.70
C LYS A 299 -18.51 20.23 -4.30
N GLY A 300 -18.23 19.02 -4.82
CA GLY A 300 -19.24 18.12 -5.39
C GLY A 300 -18.79 16.65 -5.45
N ASP A 301 -19.64 15.75 -5.97
CA ASP A 301 -19.32 14.31 -6.08
C ASP A 301 -18.37 14.00 -7.25
N LYS A 302 -18.36 14.84 -8.30
CA LYS A 302 -17.60 14.60 -9.54
C LYS A 302 -16.11 14.25 -9.30
N PRO A 303 -15.34 14.96 -8.45
CA PRO A 303 -13.96 14.57 -8.13
C PRO A 303 -13.82 13.16 -7.53
N GLY A 304 -14.70 12.82 -6.59
CA GLY A 304 -14.73 11.53 -5.91
C GLY A 304 -15.11 10.39 -6.85
N LEU A 305 -16.08 10.61 -7.75
CA LEU A 305 -16.45 9.66 -8.81
C LEU A 305 -15.32 9.50 -9.84
N TRP A 306 -14.69 10.59 -10.27
CA TRP A 306 -13.63 10.60 -11.27
C TRP A 306 -12.40 9.79 -10.85
N GLY A 307 -11.87 10.07 -9.65
CA GLY A 307 -10.72 9.35 -9.12
C GLY A 307 -11.01 7.85 -8.94
N GLN A 308 -12.20 7.51 -8.41
CA GLN A 308 -12.63 6.12 -8.30
C GLN A 308 -12.82 5.45 -9.67
N ALA A 309 -13.31 6.17 -10.70
CA ALA A 309 -13.45 5.65 -12.06
C ALA A 309 -12.09 5.30 -12.68
N LEU A 310 -11.07 6.15 -12.50
CA LEU A 310 -9.70 5.87 -12.97
C LEU A 310 -9.08 4.65 -12.25
N MET A 311 -9.27 4.53 -10.94
CA MET A 311 -8.84 3.37 -10.15
C MET A 311 -9.55 2.09 -10.60
N GLU A 312 -10.88 2.17 -10.76
CA GLU A 312 -11.74 1.08 -11.22
C GLU A 312 -11.28 0.59 -12.59
N LEU A 313 -11.12 1.50 -13.55
CA LEU A 313 -10.65 1.25 -14.92
C LEU A 313 -9.30 0.53 -14.92
N GLY A 314 -8.35 1.01 -14.13
CA GLY A 314 -7.06 0.35 -14.00
C GLY A 314 -7.18 -1.06 -13.40
N SER A 315 -8.13 -1.28 -12.49
CA SER A 315 -8.31 -2.58 -11.80
C SER A 315 -9.01 -3.65 -12.66
N THR A 316 -9.92 -3.29 -13.56
CA THR A 316 -10.78 -4.22 -14.33
C THR A 316 -10.46 -4.31 -15.83
N ILE A 317 -10.23 -3.17 -16.48
CA ILE A 317 -10.09 -3.08 -17.94
C ILE A 317 -8.63 -2.83 -18.32
N CYS A 318 -8.05 -1.72 -17.84
CA CYS A 318 -6.68 -1.31 -18.10
C CYS A 318 -5.69 -2.02 -17.15
N THR A 319 -5.86 -3.33 -16.97
CA THR A 319 -5.00 -4.19 -16.12
C THR A 319 -3.61 -4.35 -16.76
N PRO A 320 -2.63 -5.03 -16.12
CA PRO A 320 -1.33 -5.32 -16.75
C PRO A 320 -1.44 -5.88 -18.18
N LYS A 321 -2.39 -6.79 -18.45
CA LYS A 321 -2.84 -7.17 -19.80
C LYS A 321 -4.21 -6.52 -20.06
N PRO A 322 -4.29 -5.39 -20.78
CA PRO A 322 -5.52 -4.61 -20.89
C PRO A 322 -6.57 -5.27 -21.79
N GLN A 323 -7.85 -5.02 -21.51
CA GLN A 323 -8.99 -5.35 -22.37
C GLN A 323 -9.34 -4.13 -23.26
N CYS A 324 -8.44 -3.75 -24.16
CA CYS A 324 -8.53 -2.48 -24.91
C CYS A 324 -9.88 -2.29 -25.63
N GLY A 325 -10.41 -3.33 -26.30
CA GLY A 325 -11.71 -3.27 -27.00
C GLY A 325 -12.95 -3.12 -26.10
N LYS A 326 -12.80 -3.00 -24.78
CA LYS A 326 -13.86 -2.69 -23.81
C LYS A 326 -13.58 -1.39 -23.02
N CYS A 327 -12.55 -0.64 -23.37
CA CYS A 327 -12.12 0.53 -22.61
C CYS A 327 -12.96 1.77 -22.99
N PRO A 328 -13.64 2.45 -22.03
CA PRO A 328 -14.48 3.60 -22.33
C PRO A 328 -13.72 4.84 -22.79
N ILE A 329 -12.38 4.83 -22.74
CA ILE A 329 -11.52 5.97 -23.10
C ILE A 329 -10.54 5.66 -24.23
N THR A 330 -10.79 4.63 -25.05
CA THR A 330 -9.91 4.27 -26.19
C THR A 330 -9.63 5.43 -27.13
N GLU A 331 -10.63 6.27 -27.42
CA GLU A 331 -10.50 7.43 -28.33
C GLU A 331 -9.39 8.39 -27.88
N SER A 332 -9.27 8.62 -26.58
CA SER A 332 -8.27 9.48 -25.95
C SER A 332 -6.94 8.78 -25.63
N CYS A 333 -6.78 7.49 -25.95
CA CYS A 333 -5.66 6.68 -25.46
C CYS A 333 -4.51 6.61 -26.47
N LYS A 334 -3.43 7.34 -26.19
CA LYS A 334 -2.20 7.37 -26.99
C LYS A 334 -1.58 5.99 -27.26
N ALA A 335 -1.35 5.18 -26.23
CA ALA A 335 -0.82 3.83 -26.39
C ALA A 335 -1.77 2.86 -27.14
N TYR A 336 -3.07 3.17 -27.22
CA TYR A 336 -4.02 2.42 -28.06
C TYR A 336 -3.85 2.79 -29.54
N ALA A 337 -3.80 4.08 -29.85
CA ALA A 337 -3.67 4.57 -31.22
C ALA A 337 -2.29 4.30 -31.85
N GLU A 338 -1.21 4.40 -31.07
CA GLU A 338 0.13 3.92 -31.47
C GLU A 338 0.09 2.42 -31.83
N GLY A 339 -0.54 1.60 -30.99
CA GLY A 339 -0.69 0.17 -31.22
C GLY A 339 -1.53 -0.18 -32.46
N LEU A 340 -2.56 0.63 -32.74
CA LEU A 340 -3.39 0.50 -33.94
C LEU A 340 -2.62 0.87 -35.22
N SER A 341 -1.77 1.90 -35.13
CA SER A 341 -0.91 2.32 -36.25
C SER A 341 0.10 1.22 -36.60
N LEU A 342 0.77 0.64 -35.59
CA LEU A 342 1.64 -0.54 -35.75
C LEU A 342 0.90 -1.72 -36.38
N ALA A 343 -0.30 -2.02 -35.90
CA ALA A 343 -1.10 -3.14 -36.40
C ALA A 343 -1.48 -3.01 -37.88
N ARG A 344 -1.68 -1.77 -38.35
CA ARG A 344 -2.01 -1.44 -39.74
C ARG A 344 -0.80 -1.28 -40.66
N GLY A 345 0.41 -1.55 -40.15
CA GLY A 345 1.63 -1.55 -40.95
C GLY A 345 2.11 -0.15 -41.36
N LEU A 346 1.67 0.91 -40.66
CA LEU A 346 2.29 2.23 -40.79
C LEU A 346 3.76 2.11 -40.42
N LYS A 347 4.63 2.35 -41.41
CA LYS A 347 6.07 2.33 -41.23
C LYS A 347 6.52 3.57 -40.46
N LEU A 348 7.66 3.39 -39.82
CA LEU A 348 8.28 4.34 -38.92
C LEU A 348 9.25 5.16 -39.76
N ASP A 349 8.92 6.43 -40.00
CA ASP A 349 9.90 7.37 -40.50
C ASP A 349 10.92 7.58 -39.37
N THR A 350 12.16 7.17 -39.61
CA THR A 350 13.28 7.45 -38.71
C THR A 350 13.54 8.96 -38.75
N ILE A 351 12.98 9.68 -37.78
CA ILE A 351 13.22 11.11 -37.59
C ILE A 351 14.72 11.31 -37.39
N ASP A 352 15.30 12.19 -38.20
CA ASP A 352 16.73 12.46 -38.17
C ASP A 352 17.12 13.13 -36.84
N ILE A 353 18.27 12.75 -36.29
CA ILE A 353 18.58 12.97 -34.87
C ILE A 353 19.05 14.42 -34.59
N GLU A 354 19.31 15.20 -35.64
CA GLU A 354 19.95 16.52 -35.54
C GLU A 354 19.05 17.62 -34.94
N ASP A 355 17.72 17.47 -34.95
CA ASP A 355 16.77 18.51 -34.51
C ASP A 355 16.44 18.55 -33.00
N GLY A 356 17.20 17.86 -32.14
CA GLY A 356 17.27 18.15 -30.69
C GLY A 356 16.03 17.90 -29.82
N ILE A 357 14.91 17.42 -30.38
CA ILE A 357 13.65 17.15 -29.66
C ILE A 357 13.64 15.69 -29.13
N ALA A 358 14.50 15.40 -28.15
CA ALA A 358 14.50 14.13 -27.44
C ALA A 358 13.69 14.22 -26.13
N CYS A 359 12.66 13.38 -25.95
CA CYS A 359 11.88 13.35 -24.72
C CYS A 359 12.73 12.91 -23.52
N VAL A 360 12.94 13.82 -22.56
CA VAL A 360 13.71 13.59 -21.33
C VAL A 360 13.00 12.72 -20.28
N LEU A 361 11.78 12.26 -20.56
CA LEU A 361 10.96 11.45 -19.64
C LEU A 361 10.87 9.97 -20.05
N CYS A 362 10.90 9.67 -21.35
CA CYS A 362 10.83 8.29 -21.85
C CYS A 362 12.22 7.65 -21.93
N GLU A 363 12.29 6.34 -21.70
CA GLU A 363 13.53 5.59 -21.92
C GLU A 363 13.64 5.25 -23.43
N PRO A 364 14.80 5.46 -24.09
CA PRO A 364 14.95 5.18 -25.51
C PRO A 364 14.63 3.71 -25.85
N LEU A 365 13.86 3.50 -26.92
CA LEU A 365 13.57 2.16 -27.41
C LEU A 365 14.79 1.56 -28.12
N VAL A 366 15.54 0.72 -27.42
CA VAL A 366 16.42 -0.26 -28.08
C VAL A 366 15.52 -1.24 -28.84
N GLU A 367 15.68 -1.30 -30.17
CA GLU A 367 14.92 -2.19 -31.03
C GLU A 367 15.28 -3.67 -30.81
N HIS A 368 14.63 -4.31 -29.84
CA HIS A 368 14.52 -5.77 -29.86
C HIS A 368 13.36 -6.16 -30.79
N ALA A 369 13.74 -6.47 -32.04
CA ALA A 369 12.83 -6.90 -33.10
C ALA A 369 11.82 -7.95 -32.61
N VAL A 370 10.54 -7.61 -32.70
CA VAL A 370 9.45 -8.54 -32.36
C VAL A 370 9.35 -9.58 -33.47
N GLN A 371 10.05 -10.71 -33.31
CA GLN A 371 9.81 -11.89 -34.13
C GLN A 371 8.43 -12.44 -33.81
N VAL A 372 7.42 -12.04 -34.60
CA VAL A 372 6.09 -12.65 -34.61
C VAL A 372 6.27 -14.11 -35.04
N SER A 373 6.28 -15.02 -34.07
CA SER A 373 6.38 -16.46 -34.31
C SER A 373 5.10 -16.96 -34.99
N THR A 374 5.08 -16.86 -36.32
CA THR A 374 4.08 -17.51 -37.17
C THR A 374 4.32 -19.01 -37.12
N LYS A 375 3.77 -19.68 -36.10
CA LYS A 375 3.66 -21.14 -36.06
C LYS A 375 2.72 -21.62 -37.18
N LYS A 376 3.26 -21.72 -38.40
CA LYS A 376 2.66 -22.47 -39.50
C LYS A 376 2.45 -23.92 -39.03
N LYS A 377 1.21 -24.25 -38.64
CA LYS A 377 0.78 -25.65 -38.63
C LYS A 377 0.88 -26.16 -40.07
N ARG A 378 1.82 -27.07 -40.32
CA ARG A 378 1.80 -27.91 -41.52
C ARG A 378 0.53 -28.74 -41.49
N GLN A 379 -0.39 -28.53 -42.43
CA GLN A 379 -1.34 -29.55 -42.85
C GLN A 379 -0.80 -30.25 -44.11
N PRO A 380 -1.17 -31.52 -44.37
CA PRO A 380 -0.64 -32.28 -45.50
C PRO A 380 -1.19 -31.77 -46.84
N GLN A 381 -0.43 -31.98 -47.91
CA GLN A 381 -0.87 -31.69 -49.26
C GLN A 381 -2.02 -32.61 -49.69
N THR A 382 -3.07 -32.03 -50.26
CA THR A 382 -3.88 -32.68 -51.31
C THR A 382 -4.03 -31.72 -52.48
N SER A 383 -4.34 -32.26 -53.66
CA SER A 383 -3.92 -31.72 -54.95
C SER A 383 -5.03 -31.02 -55.74
N LYS A 384 -4.62 -30.08 -56.61
CA LYS A 384 -5.29 -29.63 -57.87
C LYS A 384 -6.75 -29.18 -57.76
N PHE A 385 -7.03 -27.92 -58.15
CA PHE A 385 -7.61 -27.58 -59.46
C PHE A 385 -7.71 -26.03 -59.59
N PHE A 386 -7.49 -25.51 -60.81
CA PHE A 386 -8.14 -24.35 -61.46
C PHE A 386 -8.62 -23.11 -60.64
N GLU A 387 -8.53 -21.86 -61.10
CA GLU A 387 -7.93 -21.26 -62.31
C GLU A 387 -7.85 -19.72 -62.13
N THR A 388 -7.00 -19.09 -62.94
CA THR A 388 -6.93 -17.68 -63.34
C THR A 388 -8.20 -16.83 -63.12
N PHE A 389 -8.06 -15.64 -62.51
CA PHE A 389 -8.53 -14.40 -63.17
C PHE A 389 -7.73 -13.17 -62.72
N ARG A 390 -7.33 -12.35 -63.69
CA ARG A 390 -6.68 -11.05 -63.53
C ARG A 390 -7.75 -9.97 -63.72
N ALA A 391 -7.90 -9.04 -62.78
CA ALA A 391 -8.66 -7.81 -63.02
C ALA A 391 -8.11 -6.67 -62.16
N THR A 392 -7.44 -5.72 -62.79
CA THR A 392 -7.13 -4.39 -62.25
C THR A 392 -8.36 -3.50 -62.36
N VAL A 393 -8.81 -2.90 -61.26
CA VAL A 393 -9.58 -1.65 -61.26
C VAL A 393 -9.09 -0.80 -60.07
N ALA A 394 -8.87 0.49 -60.30
CA ALA A 394 -8.52 1.45 -59.26
C ALA A 394 -9.76 1.84 -58.42
N GLY A 395 -9.57 2.07 -57.12
CA GLY A 395 -10.60 2.57 -56.22
C GLY A 395 -9.97 3.53 -55.21
N GLU A 396 -10.64 4.67 -54.99
CA GLU A 396 -10.24 5.73 -54.07
C GLU A 396 -10.31 5.27 -52.59
N PRO A 397 -9.64 5.98 -51.65
CA PRO A 397 -9.61 5.57 -50.24
C PRO A 397 -10.95 5.83 -49.55
N ASP A 398 -11.79 4.81 -49.48
CA ASP A 398 -13.08 4.90 -48.79
C ASP A 398 -12.90 4.84 -47.25
N VAL A 399 -13.38 5.88 -46.55
CA VAL A 399 -13.18 6.10 -45.11
C VAL A 399 -14.47 5.78 -44.35
N ILE A 400 -14.79 4.51 -44.15
CA ILE A 400 -15.80 4.06 -43.17
C ILE A 400 -15.35 2.79 -42.41
N GLY A 401 -15.21 2.91 -41.09
CA GLY A 401 -15.83 1.98 -40.14
C GLY A 401 -15.51 0.48 -40.13
N THR A 402 -14.32 0.02 -40.55
CA THR A 402 -13.96 -1.41 -40.40
C THR A 402 -13.80 -1.81 -38.92
N ALA A 403 -14.57 -2.81 -38.47
CA ALA A 403 -14.41 -3.41 -37.15
C ALA A 403 -13.02 -4.06 -37.01
N LEU A 404 -12.37 -3.85 -35.85
CA LEU A 404 -11.02 -4.33 -35.58
C LEU A 404 -10.93 -5.85 -35.68
N THR A 405 -9.93 -6.33 -36.42
CA THR A 405 -9.58 -7.74 -36.43
C THR A 405 -9.02 -8.16 -35.07
N SER A 406 -9.13 -9.45 -34.73
CA SER A 406 -8.50 -9.99 -33.51
C SER A 406 -6.99 -9.80 -33.51
N VAL A 407 -6.36 -9.82 -34.70
CA VAL A 407 -4.91 -9.61 -34.88
C VAL A 407 -4.52 -8.16 -34.56
N GLU A 408 -5.28 -7.17 -35.04
CA GLU A 408 -5.05 -5.77 -34.67
C GLU A 408 -5.23 -5.56 -33.16
N LEU A 409 -6.27 -6.15 -32.56
CA LEU A 409 -6.51 -6.02 -31.12
C LEU A 409 -5.38 -6.64 -30.28
N ASP A 410 -4.86 -7.81 -30.67
CA ASP A 410 -3.73 -8.44 -29.99
C ASP A 410 -2.44 -7.59 -30.11
N ALA A 411 -2.19 -6.97 -31.27
CA ALA A 411 -1.06 -6.06 -31.47
C ALA A 411 -1.16 -4.79 -30.60
N ILE A 412 -2.36 -4.17 -30.54
CA ILE A 412 -2.67 -3.05 -29.63
C ILE A 412 -2.42 -3.44 -28.17
N VAL A 413 -2.92 -4.60 -27.74
CA VAL A 413 -2.77 -5.10 -26.36
C VAL A 413 -1.32 -5.46 -26.05
N ALA A 414 -0.53 -5.89 -27.03
CA ALA A 414 0.92 -6.12 -26.89
C ALA A 414 1.70 -4.80 -26.75
N HIS A 415 1.40 -3.78 -27.56
CA HIS A 415 2.04 -2.46 -27.44
C HIS A 415 1.70 -1.78 -26.11
N ALA A 416 0.43 -1.75 -25.70
CA ALA A 416 0.00 -1.19 -24.42
C ALA A 416 0.62 -1.90 -23.18
N GLN A 417 1.13 -3.12 -23.32
CA GLN A 417 1.84 -3.84 -22.24
C GLN A 417 3.26 -3.31 -21.95
N ARG A 418 3.83 -2.50 -22.86
CA ARG A 418 5.11 -1.78 -22.69
C ARG A 418 5.00 -0.61 -21.71
N PHE A 419 3.77 -0.13 -21.46
CA PHE A 419 3.45 1.00 -20.60
C PHE A 419 2.83 0.54 -19.27
N PRO A 420 3.28 1.05 -18.11
CA PRO A 420 4.53 1.79 -17.92
C PRO A 420 5.74 0.86 -18.10
N LEU A 421 6.93 1.46 -18.26
CA LEU A 421 8.18 0.72 -18.32
C LEU A 421 8.39 -0.12 -17.05
N LYS A 422 8.81 -1.37 -17.20
CA LYS A 422 9.04 -2.31 -16.10
C LYS A 422 10.53 -2.57 -15.93
N LYS A 423 11.18 -1.89 -14.98
CA LYS A 423 12.56 -2.24 -14.61
C LYS A 423 12.64 -3.66 -14.04
N PRO A 424 13.76 -4.38 -14.25
CA PRO A 424 14.02 -5.67 -13.61
C PRO A 424 13.86 -5.57 -12.08
N LYS A 425 13.18 -6.55 -11.47
CA LYS A 425 13.06 -6.61 -10.02
C LYS A 425 14.41 -6.97 -9.42
N LYS A 426 14.83 -6.26 -8.36
CA LYS A 426 15.97 -6.67 -7.54
C LYS A 426 15.74 -8.10 -7.02
N GLN A 427 16.83 -8.86 -6.91
CA GLN A 427 16.79 -10.21 -6.32
C GLN A 427 16.23 -10.12 -4.89
N VAL A 428 15.32 -11.03 -4.56
CA VAL A 428 14.71 -11.11 -3.24
C VAL A 428 15.73 -11.75 -2.29
N ARG A 429 15.94 -11.15 -1.11
CA ARG A 429 16.82 -11.75 -0.08
C ARG A 429 16.25 -13.09 0.35
N GLU A 430 17.12 -14.06 0.62
CA GLU A 430 16.74 -15.34 1.20
C GLU A 430 17.39 -15.44 2.59
N GLU A 431 16.63 -15.88 3.59
CA GLU A 431 17.06 -16.08 4.97
C GLU A 431 16.52 -17.43 5.49
N GLU A 432 17.21 -18.00 6.47
CA GLU A 432 16.73 -19.16 7.21
C GLU A 432 16.55 -18.80 8.68
N THR A 433 15.54 -19.39 9.32
CA THR A 433 15.31 -19.23 10.76
C THR A 433 14.92 -20.54 11.42
N LEU A 434 15.39 -20.73 12.64
CA LEU A 434 14.95 -21.78 13.54
C LEU A 434 13.73 -21.28 14.30
N VAL A 435 12.70 -22.12 14.39
CA VAL A 435 11.49 -21.90 15.20
C VAL A 435 11.47 -22.95 16.28
N CYS A 436 11.68 -22.55 17.54
CA CYS A 436 11.81 -23.47 18.66
C CYS A 436 10.51 -23.51 19.45
N ALA A 437 9.68 -24.51 19.19
CA ALA A 437 8.50 -24.80 19.98
C ALA A 437 8.92 -25.46 21.30
N ILE A 438 8.81 -24.74 22.41
CA ILE A 438 9.14 -25.24 23.74
C ILE A 438 7.81 -25.51 24.46
N ARG A 439 7.48 -26.79 24.62
CA ARG A 439 6.31 -27.24 25.38
C ARG A 439 6.71 -27.58 26.81
N ARG A 440 5.90 -27.17 27.76
CA ARG A 440 6.04 -27.49 29.18
C ARG A 440 5.35 -28.82 29.48
N VAL A 441 6.05 -29.72 30.18
CA VAL A 441 5.55 -31.09 30.42
C VAL A 441 4.47 -31.12 31.52
N SER A 442 4.56 -30.24 32.52
CA SER A 442 3.63 -30.20 33.66
C SER A 442 2.18 -29.87 33.27
N ASP A 443 1.99 -28.95 32.32
CA ASP A 443 0.66 -28.42 31.96
C ASP A 443 0.38 -28.33 30.45
N GLY A 444 1.35 -28.68 29.61
CA GLY A 444 1.21 -28.67 28.15
C GLY A 444 1.21 -27.27 27.51
N GLN A 445 1.50 -26.19 28.25
CA GLN A 445 1.62 -24.86 27.66
C GLN A 445 2.86 -24.74 26.76
N TYR A 446 2.82 -23.84 25.78
CA TYR A 446 3.97 -23.52 24.93
C TYR A 446 4.50 -22.12 25.23
N LEU A 447 5.82 -21.94 25.14
CA LEU A 447 6.44 -20.63 25.28
C LEU A 447 6.24 -19.80 24.01
N LEU A 448 5.72 -18.59 24.15
CA LEU A 448 5.63 -17.57 23.11
C LEU A 448 6.54 -16.38 23.43
N SER A 449 7.08 -15.77 22.37
CA SER A 449 7.84 -14.53 22.37
C SER A 449 7.09 -13.45 21.58
N ARG A 450 6.97 -12.25 22.13
CA ARG A 450 6.49 -11.06 21.43
C ARG A 450 7.65 -10.43 20.66
N ARG A 451 7.48 -10.26 19.35
CA ARG A 451 8.47 -9.61 18.48
C ARG A 451 8.65 -8.13 18.87
N PRO A 452 9.84 -7.53 18.69
CA PRO A 452 10.07 -6.12 18.97
C PRO A 452 9.05 -5.20 18.27
N ASP A 453 8.74 -4.03 18.84
CA ASP A 453 7.75 -3.10 18.28
C ASP A 453 8.24 -2.37 17.00
N LYS A 454 9.42 -2.72 16.49
CA LYS A 454 10.01 -2.22 15.23
C LYS A 454 10.54 -3.39 14.39
N GLY A 455 10.43 -3.27 13.07
CA GLY A 455 10.94 -4.25 12.11
C GLY A 455 9.88 -5.19 11.53
N LEU A 456 10.33 -6.33 11.00
CA LEU A 456 9.47 -7.32 10.34
C LEU A 456 8.52 -7.98 11.36
N LEU A 457 7.22 -7.98 11.05
CA LEU A 457 6.14 -8.51 11.90
C LEU A 457 6.16 -7.94 13.34
N ALA A 458 6.52 -6.66 13.47
CA ALA A 458 6.67 -5.98 14.76
C ALA A 458 5.49 -6.21 15.72
N GLY A 459 5.78 -6.43 17.00
CA GLY A 459 4.81 -6.57 18.08
C GLY A 459 3.83 -7.76 17.98
N LEU A 460 3.98 -8.65 17.01
CA LEU A 460 3.20 -9.90 16.94
C LEU A 460 3.80 -10.97 17.86
N TRP A 461 2.99 -11.94 18.27
CA TRP A 461 3.47 -13.13 18.98
C TRP A 461 4.00 -14.19 18.01
N GLU A 462 5.00 -14.93 18.47
CA GLU A 462 5.61 -16.04 17.75
C GLU A 462 6.18 -17.09 18.71
N PHE A 463 6.51 -18.29 18.20
CA PHE A 463 7.40 -19.18 18.95
C PHE A 463 8.83 -18.62 18.91
N PRO A 464 9.64 -18.82 19.98
CA PRO A 464 11.02 -18.37 20.05
C PRO A 464 11.81 -18.65 18.75
N SER A 465 12.28 -17.59 18.10
CA SER A 465 12.90 -17.67 16.78
C SER A 465 14.35 -17.16 16.76
N TYR A 466 15.17 -17.79 15.93
CA TYR A 466 16.58 -17.43 15.72
C TYR A 466 16.89 -17.40 14.23
N ILE A 467 17.38 -16.27 13.71
CA ILE A 467 17.79 -16.15 12.29
C ILE A 467 19.19 -16.73 12.15
N LEU A 468 19.37 -17.67 11.23
CA LEU A 468 20.68 -18.27 10.95
C LEU A 468 21.57 -17.26 10.20
N PRO A 469 22.90 -17.23 10.49
CA PRO A 469 23.86 -16.52 9.65
C PRO A 469 23.80 -17.04 8.21
N ALA A 470 24.03 -16.16 7.24
CA ALA A 470 24.09 -16.56 5.83
C ALA A 470 25.26 -17.53 5.61
N SER A 471 24.96 -18.80 5.32
CA SER A 471 25.91 -19.86 5.00
C SER A 471 25.32 -20.75 3.92
N ASN A 472 26.12 -21.19 2.95
CA ASN A 472 25.61 -21.86 1.76
C ASN A 472 24.98 -23.25 2.01
N ASP A 473 25.22 -23.89 3.17
CA ASP A 473 24.68 -25.21 3.51
C ASP A 473 24.20 -25.31 4.97
N SER A 474 22.92 -25.04 5.17
CA SER A 474 22.20 -25.36 6.40
C SER A 474 21.87 -26.86 6.45
N THR A 475 22.73 -27.63 7.11
CA THR A 475 22.46 -29.06 7.37
C THR A 475 21.56 -29.23 8.60
N SER A 476 20.70 -30.26 8.63
CA SER A 476 19.87 -30.57 9.81
C SER A 476 20.72 -30.76 11.09
N LYS A 477 21.94 -31.32 10.96
CA LYS A 477 22.92 -31.39 12.07
C LYS A 477 23.30 -30.01 12.60
N MET A 478 23.58 -29.04 11.72
CA MET A 478 23.87 -27.65 12.09
C MET A 478 22.64 -27.00 12.74
N ARG A 479 21.46 -27.13 12.14
CA ARG A 479 20.20 -26.57 12.68
C ARG A 479 19.89 -27.10 14.07
N LYS A 480 19.98 -28.42 14.28
CA LYS A 480 19.84 -29.05 15.60
C LYS A 480 20.83 -28.44 16.61
N LYS A 481 22.13 -28.35 16.28
CA LYS A 481 23.15 -27.77 17.15
C LYS A 481 22.86 -26.31 17.53
N GLN A 482 22.43 -25.49 16.56
CA GLN A 482 22.10 -24.08 16.80
C GLN A 482 20.80 -23.93 17.60
N SER A 483 19.78 -24.76 17.34
CA SER A 483 18.52 -24.75 18.11
C SER A 483 18.74 -25.09 19.59
N LEU A 484 19.54 -26.13 19.87
CA LEU A 484 19.96 -26.50 21.24
C LEU A 484 20.67 -25.34 21.95
N LYS A 485 21.63 -24.69 21.27
CA LYS A 485 22.37 -23.54 21.81
C LYS A 485 21.44 -22.35 22.09
N TYR A 486 20.53 -22.05 21.18
CA TYR A 486 19.56 -20.96 21.32
C TYR A 486 18.60 -21.20 22.48
N VAL A 487 17.97 -22.38 22.55
CA VAL A 487 17.04 -22.73 23.63
C VAL A 487 17.74 -22.74 25.00
N ALA A 488 18.96 -23.29 25.09
CA ALA A 488 19.74 -23.24 26.32
C ALA A 488 20.06 -21.80 26.77
N SER A 489 20.41 -20.92 25.82
CA SER A 489 20.64 -19.50 26.09
C SER A 489 19.37 -18.72 26.44
N LEU A 490 18.19 -19.17 25.99
CA LEU A 490 16.90 -18.53 26.24
C LEU A 490 16.34 -18.89 27.62
N LEU A 491 16.42 -20.16 27.99
CA LEU A 491 15.88 -20.69 29.25
C LEU A 491 16.86 -20.57 30.42
N GLY A 492 18.16 -20.45 30.15
CA GLY A 492 19.23 -20.60 31.16
C GLY A 492 19.50 -22.06 31.56
N SER A 493 18.81 -23.01 30.94
CA SER A 493 18.82 -24.44 31.26
C SER A 493 18.61 -25.30 30.00
N THR A 494 18.80 -26.62 30.11
CA THR A 494 18.63 -27.54 28.98
C THR A 494 17.20 -28.07 28.88
N ALA A 495 16.54 -27.86 27.74
CA ALA A 495 15.28 -28.55 27.40
C ALA A 495 15.52 -29.83 26.59
N ARG A 496 14.63 -30.82 26.72
CA ARG A 496 14.69 -32.12 26.05
C ARG A 496 14.28 -31.98 24.58
N TYR A 497 15.25 -32.08 23.66
CA TYR A 497 14.98 -32.02 22.21
C TYR A 497 14.20 -33.25 21.72
N LYS A 498 13.08 -33.01 21.03
CA LYS A 498 12.22 -34.07 20.47
C LYS A 498 12.45 -34.31 18.98
N GLY A 499 12.68 -33.27 18.18
CA GLY A 499 12.90 -33.43 16.75
C GLY A 499 12.88 -32.14 15.94
N GLU A 500 13.24 -32.26 14.66
CA GLU A 500 12.94 -31.27 13.62
C GLU A 500 11.63 -31.73 12.96
N LEU A 501 10.54 -30.97 13.10
CA LEU A 501 9.21 -31.34 12.60
C LEU A 501 9.05 -31.06 11.10
N GLY A 502 9.88 -30.19 10.54
CA GLY A 502 9.88 -29.85 9.12
C GLY A 502 10.31 -28.41 8.85
N THR A 503 10.22 -28.02 7.57
CA THR A 503 10.56 -26.66 7.12
C THR A 503 9.34 -26.01 6.46
N VAL A 504 8.95 -24.83 6.94
CA VAL A 504 7.88 -24.02 6.35
C VAL A 504 8.50 -22.91 5.49
N PRO A 505 8.42 -22.97 4.15
CA PRO A 505 8.81 -21.86 3.30
C PRO A 505 7.75 -20.74 3.39
N TRP A 506 8.22 -19.51 3.58
CA TRP A 506 7.38 -18.33 3.68
C TRP A 506 7.91 -17.16 2.84
N GLN A 507 7.04 -16.49 2.09
CA GLN A 507 7.43 -15.41 1.19
C GLN A 507 6.81 -14.07 1.59
N PHE A 508 7.67 -13.05 1.74
CA PHE A 508 7.33 -11.64 1.81
C PHE A 508 7.68 -10.95 0.48
N SER A 509 7.24 -9.70 0.31
CA SER A 509 7.52 -8.89 -0.89
C SER A 509 9.02 -8.60 -1.12
N HIS A 510 9.84 -8.68 -0.07
CA HIS A 510 11.28 -8.33 -0.08
C HIS A 510 12.19 -9.40 0.54
N LEU A 511 11.62 -10.52 1.00
CA LEU A 511 12.32 -11.59 1.72
C LEU A 511 11.65 -12.95 1.45
N ARG A 512 12.44 -14.00 1.21
CA ARG A 512 12.03 -15.40 1.36
C ARG A 512 12.65 -15.96 2.63
N LEU A 513 11.85 -16.65 3.43
CA LEU A 513 12.24 -17.16 4.74
C LEU A 513 11.96 -18.67 4.79
N ALA A 514 12.97 -19.49 5.06
CA ALA A 514 12.77 -20.89 5.43
C ALA A 514 12.68 -21.00 6.96
N MET A 515 11.56 -21.48 7.48
CA MET A 515 11.30 -21.59 8.92
C MET A 515 11.42 -23.07 9.33
N HIS A 516 12.54 -23.45 9.95
CA HIS A 516 12.82 -24.81 10.39
C HIS A 516 12.27 -25.03 11.80
N VAL A 517 11.27 -25.90 11.92
CA VAL A 517 10.52 -26.07 13.16
C VAL A 517 11.15 -27.18 14.00
N HIS A 518 11.54 -26.86 15.23
CA HIS A 518 12.13 -27.77 16.19
C HIS A 518 11.26 -27.84 17.45
N LEU A 519 11.03 -29.07 17.96
CA LEU A 519 10.24 -29.31 19.18
C LEU A 519 11.15 -29.63 20.37
N PHE A 520 10.84 -29.02 21.50
CA PHE A 520 11.50 -29.21 22.79
C PHE A 520 10.45 -29.42 23.89
N GLU A 521 10.80 -30.25 24.87
CA GLU A 521 10.08 -30.39 26.13
C GLU A 521 10.87 -29.78 27.28
N LEU A 522 10.23 -28.93 28.07
CA LEU A 522 10.74 -28.42 29.34
C LEU A 522 10.04 -29.12 30.50
N ASP A 523 10.82 -29.75 31.36
CA ASP A 523 10.39 -30.38 32.60
C ASP A 523 10.59 -29.35 33.72
N ASP A 524 9.53 -28.63 34.12
CA ASP A 524 9.58 -27.49 35.04
C ASP A 524 9.17 -27.86 36.48
N ALA A 525 9.32 -29.13 36.85
CA ALA A 525 9.11 -29.61 38.23
C ALA A 525 10.02 -28.90 39.26
N ASP A 526 11.09 -28.25 38.80
CA ASP A 526 12.01 -27.44 39.59
C ASP A 526 11.58 -25.97 39.55
N ALA A 527 11.17 -25.40 40.70
CA ALA A 527 10.65 -24.03 40.79
C ALA A 527 11.66 -22.94 40.38
N SER A 528 12.94 -23.31 40.25
CA SER A 528 14.03 -22.49 39.69
C SER A 528 13.93 -22.28 38.17
N LEU A 529 13.18 -23.11 37.44
CA LEU A 529 12.97 -23.04 35.99
C LEU A 529 11.88 -22.05 35.56
N GLN A 530 11.41 -21.19 36.48
CA GLN A 530 10.79 -19.94 36.08
C GLN A 530 11.81 -19.11 35.31
N VAL A 531 11.80 -19.25 33.98
CA VAL A 531 12.35 -18.25 33.06
C VAL A 531 11.96 -16.91 33.63
N THR A 532 12.93 -16.04 33.94
CA THR A 532 12.62 -14.69 34.36
C THR A 532 12.06 -13.98 33.13
N LEU A 533 10.76 -14.17 32.90
CA LEU A 533 10.04 -13.75 31.71
C LEU A 533 10.12 -12.23 31.69
N LYS A 534 11.11 -11.72 30.96
CA LYS A 534 11.07 -10.35 30.45
C LYS A 534 9.70 -10.18 29.81
N THR A 535 9.11 -8.99 29.91
CA THR A 535 7.75 -8.64 29.46
C THR A 535 7.40 -8.98 28.00
N THR A 536 8.38 -9.48 27.24
CA THR A 536 8.28 -10.03 25.89
C THR A 536 7.98 -11.54 25.80
N HIS A 537 7.81 -12.28 26.89
CA HIS A 537 7.55 -13.74 26.84
C HIS A 537 6.36 -14.15 27.70
N ARG A 538 5.57 -15.15 27.24
CA ARG A 538 4.49 -15.78 28.03
C ARG A 538 4.33 -17.27 27.71
N TRP A 539 3.82 -18.03 28.67
CA TRP A 539 3.25 -19.35 28.43
C TRP A 539 1.81 -19.19 27.92
N ALA A 540 1.37 -20.08 27.03
CA ALA A 540 0.01 -20.08 26.48
C ALA A 540 -0.47 -21.51 26.21
N PHE A 541 -1.78 -21.76 26.36
CA PHE A 541 -2.37 -23.05 25.97
C PHE A 541 -2.63 -23.13 24.48
N SER A 542 -2.78 -24.36 23.97
CA SER A 542 -3.06 -24.63 22.55
C SER A 542 -4.25 -23.85 21.98
N ASN A 543 -5.28 -23.61 22.80
CA ASN A 543 -6.49 -22.87 22.41
C ASN A 543 -6.22 -21.36 22.28
N ASP A 544 -5.37 -20.80 23.15
CA ASP A 544 -5.00 -19.37 23.11
C ASP A 544 -4.15 -19.08 21.87
N ILE A 545 -3.24 -20.01 21.54
CA ILE A 545 -2.34 -19.93 20.37
C ILE A 545 -3.14 -19.92 19.04
N ASP A 546 -4.29 -20.61 18.98
CA ASP A 546 -5.12 -20.62 17.76
C ASP A 546 -5.69 -19.22 17.43
N ILE A 547 -6.18 -18.52 18.45
CA ILE A 547 -6.76 -17.17 18.34
C ILE A 547 -5.70 -16.06 18.37
N GLU A 548 -4.43 -16.40 18.61
CA GLU A 548 -3.33 -15.44 18.79
C GLU A 548 -3.01 -14.64 17.51
N SER A 549 -2.56 -13.40 17.73
CA SER A 549 -2.05 -12.43 16.76
C SER A 549 -0.66 -12.82 16.18
N MET A 550 -0.55 -14.01 15.59
CA MET A 550 0.68 -14.51 14.97
C MET A 550 0.76 -14.22 13.46
N GLY A 551 1.98 -14.06 12.94
CA GLY A 551 2.22 -14.03 11.49
C GLY A 551 1.81 -15.33 10.80
N THR A 552 1.28 -15.27 9.57
CA THR A 552 0.71 -16.44 8.88
C THR A 552 1.71 -17.60 8.66
N GLY A 553 3.00 -17.30 8.45
CA GLY A 553 4.05 -18.32 8.43
C GLY A 553 4.23 -19.03 9.77
N MET A 554 4.07 -18.30 10.88
CA MET A 554 4.12 -18.87 12.23
C MET A 554 2.85 -19.67 12.57
N LYS A 555 1.66 -19.27 12.08
CA LYS A 555 0.44 -20.11 12.17
C LYS A 555 0.58 -21.44 11.40
N LYS A 556 1.34 -21.46 10.29
CA LYS A 556 1.72 -22.72 9.62
C LYS A 556 2.70 -23.55 10.45
N CYS A 557 3.67 -22.92 11.13
CA CYS A 557 4.55 -23.62 12.06
C CYS A 557 3.74 -24.23 13.22
N TRP A 558 2.78 -23.49 13.79
CA TRP A 558 1.85 -24.00 14.79
C TRP A 558 1.07 -25.23 14.31
N SER A 559 0.63 -25.23 13.05
CA SER A 559 -0.07 -26.38 12.46
C SER A 559 0.80 -27.65 12.44
N LEU A 560 2.12 -27.52 12.19
CA LEU A 560 3.07 -28.65 12.29
C LEU A 560 3.29 -29.09 13.75
N ILE A 561 3.41 -28.13 14.67
CA ILE A 561 3.63 -28.40 16.09
C ILE A 561 2.43 -29.16 16.67
N LYS A 562 1.20 -28.66 16.46
CA LYS A 562 -0.03 -29.32 16.90
C LYS A 562 -0.22 -30.71 16.30
N ALA A 563 0.22 -30.94 15.06
CA ALA A 563 0.18 -32.25 14.42
C ALA A 563 1.19 -33.26 15.01
N SER A 564 2.20 -32.80 15.77
CA SER A 564 3.18 -33.67 16.43
C SER A 564 2.76 -34.20 17.81
N GLY A 565 1.60 -33.74 18.32
CA GLY A 565 1.00 -34.16 19.59
C GLY A 565 1.37 -33.31 20.79
#